data_AF-A0A3M7T382-F1
#
_entry.id   AF-A0A3M7T382-F1
#
_cell.length_a   1.000
_cell.length_b   1.000
_cell.length_c   1.000
_cell.angle_alpha   90.00
_cell.angle_beta   90.00
_cell.angle_gamma   90.00
#
_symmetry.space_group_name_H-M   'P 1'
#
loop_
_entity.id
_entity.type
_entity.pdbx_description
1 polymer ?
#
loop_
_entity_poly.entity_id
_entity_poly.type
_entity_poly.pdbx_seq_one_letter_code
_entity_poly.pdbx_strand_id
1 'polypeptide(L)'
;MIYKEILEKINSSLEPLELESYPFLVKWYNSRVGEKFKLDYDDNTLACLVINRPKMFEKLFLQYIFEKFKKDPGSLESQNDLIDECLNQSFNKIKKELENWFAMDVDVIKDYEMMPGSRRPKIIMQTCAHVSGAAYFYDPKNFDYDLVNDAEKSYKKNLMGVCLHPRYGGWFAMRAVFVFRDVVLEDGEIDMKNVVDPLNGDMTKVLDVLQKFNFNWKDSRYRDSCLKSTI
;
A
#
# COMPACT_ATOMS: atom_id res chain seq x y z
N MET A 1 -23.69 -9.63 5.86
CA MET A 1 -23.36 -8.21 6.12
C MET A 1 -22.68 -7.70 4.88
N ILE A 2 -23.17 -6.60 4.31
CA ILE A 2 -22.77 -6.10 2.99
C ILE A 2 -21.25 -5.95 2.84
N TYR A 3 -20.54 -5.55 3.89
CA TYR A 3 -19.08 -5.41 3.81
C TYR A 3 -18.37 -6.73 3.50
N LYS A 4 -18.85 -7.87 4.01
CA LYS A 4 -18.21 -9.18 3.74
C LYS A 4 -18.32 -9.54 2.26
N GLU A 5 -19.49 -9.27 1.67
CA GLU A 5 -19.74 -9.48 0.24
C GLU A 5 -18.86 -8.55 -0.62
N ILE A 6 -18.68 -7.29 -0.20
CA ILE A 6 -17.75 -6.35 -0.83
C ILE A 6 -16.33 -6.90 -0.79
N LEU A 7 -15.87 -7.39 0.37
CA LEU A 7 -14.53 -7.95 0.52
C LEU A 7 -14.33 -9.23 -0.30
N GLU A 8 -15.33 -10.09 -0.37
CA GLU A 8 -15.29 -11.27 -1.24
C GLU A 8 -15.20 -10.86 -2.71
N LYS A 9 -16.01 -9.90 -3.13
CA LYS A 9 -16.04 -9.43 -4.51
C LYS A 9 -14.72 -8.77 -4.91
N ILE A 10 -14.21 -7.81 -4.13
CA ILE A 10 -12.95 -7.13 -4.45
C ILE A 10 -11.77 -8.12 -4.47
N ASN A 11 -11.72 -9.09 -3.54
CA ASN A 11 -10.68 -10.11 -3.54
C ASN A 11 -10.75 -10.99 -4.79
N SER A 12 -11.95 -11.42 -5.19
CA SER A 12 -12.14 -12.22 -6.41
C SER A 12 -11.72 -11.50 -7.70
N SER A 13 -11.88 -10.17 -7.75
CA SER A 13 -11.47 -9.36 -8.89
C SER A 13 -9.96 -9.05 -8.89
N LEU A 14 -9.32 -9.00 -7.72
CA LEU A 14 -7.89 -8.68 -7.57
C LEU A 14 -6.97 -9.91 -7.64
N GLU A 15 -7.42 -11.07 -7.16
CA GLU A 15 -6.60 -12.28 -7.06
C GLU A 15 -5.98 -12.72 -8.41
N PRO A 16 -6.74 -12.76 -9.54
CA PRO A 16 -6.16 -13.12 -10.84
C PRO A 16 -5.06 -12.17 -11.32
N LEU A 17 -5.03 -10.96 -10.77
CA LEU A 17 -4.09 -9.89 -11.11
C LEU A 17 -2.85 -9.88 -10.19
N GLU A 18 -2.73 -10.86 -9.28
CA GLU A 18 -1.69 -10.92 -8.24
C GLU A 18 -1.69 -9.68 -7.34
N LEU A 19 -2.89 -9.18 -7.04
CA LEU A 19 -3.13 -8.09 -6.10
C LEU A 19 -3.84 -8.62 -4.85
N GLU A 20 -3.63 -7.96 -3.71
CA GLU A 20 -4.27 -8.28 -2.43
C GLU A 20 -4.98 -7.05 -1.88
N SER A 21 -6.10 -7.26 -1.18
CA SER A 21 -6.80 -6.19 -0.48
C SER A 21 -6.80 -6.39 1.04
N TYR A 22 -6.72 -5.28 1.75
CA TYR A 22 -6.69 -5.23 3.21
C TYR A 22 -7.67 -4.15 3.70
N PRO A 23 -8.78 -4.52 4.35
CA PRO A 23 -9.77 -3.57 4.81
C PRO A 23 -9.30 -2.77 6.02
N PHE A 24 -9.74 -1.51 6.10
CA PHE A 24 -9.58 -0.65 7.26
C PHE A 24 -10.71 0.38 7.33
N LEU A 25 -10.92 0.96 8.51
CA LEU A 25 -11.81 2.11 8.69
C LEU A 25 -11.05 3.42 8.54
N VAL A 26 -11.67 4.43 7.95
CA VAL A 26 -11.08 5.76 7.76
C VAL A 26 -10.56 6.35 9.08
N LYS A 27 -11.27 6.16 10.20
CA LYS A 27 -10.81 6.61 11.53
C LYS A 27 -9.47 6.01 11.96
N TRP A 28 -9.19 4.76 11.59
CA TRP A 28 -7.91 4.12 11.93
C TRP A 28 -6.76 4.85 11.23
N TYR A 29 -6.92 5.21 9.96
CA TYR A 29 -5.95 6.02 9.22
C TYR A 29 -5.88 7.47 9.74
N ASN A 30 -7.03 8.15 9.88
CA ASN A 30 -7.11 9.55 10.29
C ASN A 30 -6.51 9.79 11.69
N SER A 31 -6.59 8.81 12.59
CA SER A 31 -5.96 8.87 13.92
C SER A 31 -4.42 8.86 13.91
N ARG A 32 -3.80 8.47 12.79
CA ARG A 32 -2.34 8.27 12.67
C ARG A 32 -1.64 9.29 11.78
N VAL A 33 -2.40 10.16 11.10
CA VAL A 33 -1.83 11.17 10.21
C VAL A 33 -2.07 12.58 10.72
N GLY A 34 -1.21 13.52 10.31
CA GLY A 34 -1.41 14.94 10.62
C GLY A 34 -2.63 15.50 9.90
N GLU A 35 -3.24 16.54 10.47
CA GLU A 35 -4.52 17.14 10.03
C GLU A 35 -4.65 17.30 8.50
N LYS A 36 -3.60 17.78 7.85
CA LYS A 36 -3.61 18.01 6.40
C LYS A 36 -3.91 16.73 5.61
N PHE A 37 -3.46 15.57 6.09
CA PHE A 37 -3.53 14.26 5.41
C PHE A 37 -4.78 13.45 5.77
N LYS A 38 -5.66 13.96 6.65
CA LYS A 38 -6.92 13.30 6.93
C LYS A 38 -7.78 13.19 5.68
N LEU A 39 -8.46 12.08 5.54
CA LEU A 39 -9.46 11.87 4.51
C LEU A 39 -10.80 12.43 4.99
N ASP A 40 -11.51 13.10 4.09
CA ASP A 40 -12.80 13.74 4.35
C ASP A 40 -13.95 12.77 4.04
N TYR A 41 -14.04 11.71 4.84
CA TYR A 41 -15.12 10.72 4.84
C TYR A 41 -15.60 10.50 6.28
N ASP A 42 -16.70 9.77 6.44
CA ASP A 42 -17.13 9.33 7.78
C ASP A 42 -16.05 8.44 8.41
N ASP A 43 -15.88 8.57 9.73
CA ASP A 43 -14.89 7.83 10.50
C ASP A 43 -15.04 6.31 10.35
N ASN A 44 -16.27 5.83 10.20
CA ASN A 44 -16.61 4.42 10.04
C ASN A 44 -16.79 4.02 8.57
N THR A 45 -16.43 4.87 7.60
CA THR A 45 -16.39 4.48 6.18
C THR A 45 -15.39 3.35 5.97
N LEU A 46 -15.83 2.30 5.26
CA LEU A 46 -14.99 1.20 4.82
C LEU A 46 -14.03 1.64 3.72
N ALA A 47 -12.75 1.33 3.90
CA ALA A 47 -11.72 1.45 2.87
C ALA A 47 -10.94 0.14 2.73
N CYS A 48 -10.34 -0.08 1.56
CA CYS A 48 -9.48 -1.23 1.28
C CYS A 48 -8.18 -0.77 0.66
N LEU A 49 -7.06 -1.03 1.35
CA LEU A 49 -5.74 -0.91 0.74
C LEU A 49 -5.54 -2.04 -0.26
N VAL A 50 -4.99 -1.72 -1.42
CA VAL A 50 -4.55 -2.69 -2.44
C VAL A 50 -3.03 -2.67 -2.55
N ILE A 51 -2.41 -3.84 -2.43
CA ILE A 51 -0.99 -4.07 -2.67
C ILE A 51 -0.78 -5.06 -3.81
N ASN A 52 0.38 -5.01 -4.46
CA ASN A 52 0.77 -6.06 -5.41
C ASN A 52 1.64 -7.13 -4.76
N ARG A 53 1.43 -8.39 -5.16
CA ARG A 53 2.37 -9.49 -4.94
C ARG A 53 3.55 -9.38 -5.90
N PRO A 54 4.69 -10.05 -5.63
CA PRO A 54 5.82 -10.08 -6.56
C PRO A 54 5.43 -10.47 -7.99
N LYS A 55 4.57 -11.49 -8.12
CA LYS A 55 4.15 -12.07 -9.41
C LYS A 55 3.25 -11.17 -10.27
N MET A 56 2.83 -10.01 -9.76
CA MET A 56 2.04 -9.04 -10.55
C MET A 56 2.82 -8.57 -11.78
N PHE A 57 4.15 -8.44 -11.68
CA PHE A 57 4.95 -8.03 -12.82
C PHE A 57 4.81 -9.01 -13.99
N GLU A 58 5.01 -10.31 -13.75
CA GLU A 58 4.95 -11.32 -14.81
C GLU A 58 3.53 -11.66 -15.24
N LYS A 59 2.58 -11.74 -14.29
CA LYS A 59 1.23 -12.20 -14.58
C LYS A 59 0.28 -11.12 -15.07
N LEU A 60 0.49 -9.87 -14.69
CA LEU A 60 -0.34 -8.75 -15.12
C LEU A 60 0.42 -7.85 -16.09
N PHE A 61 1.53 -7.28 -15.63
CA PHE A 61 2.19 -6.20 -16.35
C PHE A 61 2.80 -6.67 -17.68
N LEU A 62 3.54 -7.78 -17.70
CA LEU A 62 4.10 -8.31 -18.95
C LEU A 62 3.03 -8.65 -19.97
N GLN A 63 1.89 -9.23 -19.54
CA GLN A 63 0.77 -9.52 -20.43
C GLN A 63 0.20 -8.25 -21.06
N TYR A 64 -0.02 -7.22 -20.24
CA TYR A 64 -0.44 -5.90 -20.72
C TYR A 64 0.52 -5.32 -21.76
N ILE A 65 1.83 -5.38 -21.51
CA ILE A 65 2.85 -4.90 -22.47
C ILE A 65 2.79 -5.68 -23.78
N PHE A 66 2.69 -7.02 -23.72
CA PHE A 66 2.60 -7.85 -24.93
C PHE A 66 1.35 -7.54 -25.76
N GLU A 67 0.20 -7.33 -25.11
CA GLU A 67 -1.04 -6.97 -25.79
C GLU A 67 -0.96 -5.56 -26.41
N LYS A 68 -0.43 -4.59 -25.67
CA LYS A 68 -0.24 -3.21 -26.13
C LYS A 68 0.68 -3.18 -27.36
N PHE A 69 1.83 -3.85 -27.28
CA PHE A 69 2.80 -3.95 -28.38
C PHE A 69 2.24 -4.67 -29.61
N LYS A 70 1.49 -5.77 -29.43
CA LYS A 70 0.83 -6.49 -30.53
C LYS A 70 -0.18 -5.62 -31.27
N LYS A 71 -0.90 -4.76 -30.54
CA LYS A 71 -1.91 -3.87 -31.10
C LYS A 71 -1.25 -2.70 -31.85
N ASP A 72 -0.22 -2.11 -31.25
CA ASP A 72 0.55 -1.01 -31.83
C ASP A 72 1.95 -0.96 -31.18
N PRO A 73 3.03 -1.27 -31.93
CA PRO A 73 4.39 -1.20 -31.41
C PRO A 73 4.78 0.18 -30.85
N GLY A 74 4.26 1.27 -31.44
CA GLY A 74 4.55 2.64 -31.00
C GLY A 74 3.89 3.01 -29.66
N SER A 75 2.91 2.20 -29.22
CA SER A 75 2.17 2.46 -27.98
C SER A 75 3.01 2.34 -26.70
N LEU A 76 4.21 1.73 -26.77
CA LEU A 76 5.13 1.66 -25.63
C LEU A 76 5.84 2.99 -25.36
N GLU A 77 5.83 3.92 -26.30
CA GLU A 77 6.35 5.29 -26.14
C GLU A 77 5.33 6.18 -25.41
N SER A 78 4.86 5.73 -24.23
CA SER A 78 3.94 6.52 -23.42
C SER A 78 4.65 7.63 -22.66
N GLN A 79 3.97 8.77 -22.52
CA GLN A 79 4.37 9.84 -21.61
C GLN A 79 4.09 9.50 -20.13
N ASN A 80 3.24 8.50 -19.87
CA ASN A 80 2.95 8.04 -18.51
C ASN A 80 3.74 6.77 -18.18
N ASP A 81 3.88 6.50 -16.88
CA ASP A 81 4.40 5.22 -16.41
C ASP A 81 3.48 4.07 -16.85
N LEU A 82 4.07 3.05 -17.51
CA LEU A 82 3.31 1.94 -18.08
C LEU A 82 2.72 1.02 -17.01
N ILE A 83 3.33 0.91 -15.83
CA ILE A 83 2.79 0.14 -14.70
C ILE A 83 1.55 0.87 -14.17
N ASP A 84 1.63 2.19 -14.01
CA ASP A 84 0.49 3.00 -13.58
C ASP A 84 -0.66 2.89 -14.58
N GLU A 85 -0.40 2.95 -15.88
CA GLU A 85 -1.43 2.74 -16.92
C GLU A 85 -2.10 1.36 -16.81
N CYS A 86 -1.30 0.30 -16.69
CA CYS A 86 -1.77 -1.07 -16.55
C CYS A 86 -2.69 -1.24 -15.34
N LEU A 87 -2.26 -0.72 -14.18
CA LEU A 87 -3.02 -0.77 -12.94
C LEU A 87 -4.27 0.12 -13.01
N ASN A 88 -4.19 1.31 -13.62
CA ASN A 88 -5.34 2.17 -13.84
C ASN A 88 -6.44 1.50 -14.65
N GLN A 89 -6.08 0.83 -15.74
CA GLN A 89 -7.06 0.11 -16.55
C GLN A 89 -7.75 -0.98 -15.72
N SER A 90 -6.97 -1.71 -14.92
CA SER A 90 -7.47 -2.76 -14.03
C SER A 90 -8.40 -2.17 -12.95
N PHE A 91 -7.96 -1.15 -12.21
CA PHE A 91 -8.73 -0.51 -11.15
C PHE A 91 -10.00 0.14 -11.66
N ASN A 92 -9.99 0.79 -12.83
CA ASN A 92 -11.20 1.35 -13.43
C ASN A 92 -12.23 0.28 -13.78
N LYS A 93 -11.79 -0.90 -14.23
CA LYS A 93 -12.68 -2.04 -14.48
C LYS A 93 -13.29 -2.55 -13.18
N ILE A 94 -12.44 -2.80 -12.17
CA ILE A 94 -12.87 -3.30 -10.85
C ILE A 94 -13.82 -2.31 -10.16
N LYS A 95 -13.50 -1.01 -10.19
CA LYS A 95 -14.36 0.06 -9.69
C LYS A 95 -15.76 -0.04 -10.29
N LYS A 96 -15.87 -0.07 -11.62
CA LYS A 96 -17.16 -0.17 -12.32
C LYS A 96 -17.92 -1.45 -11.95
N GLU A 97 -17.22 -2.58 -11.83
CA GLU A 97 -17.83 -3.84 -11.40
C GLU A 97 -18.41 -3.74 -9.98
N LEU A 98 -17.69 -3.12 -9.04
CA LEU A 98 -18.13 -2.92 -7.66
C LEU A 98 -19.33 -1.95 -7.58
N GLU A 99 -19.23 -0.80 -8.26
CA GLU A 99 -20.31 0.20 -8.32
C GLU A 99 -21.60 -0.41 -8.88
N ASN A 100 -21.49 -1.22 -9.95
CA ASN A 100 -22.65 -1.89 -10.54
C ASN A 100 -23.23 -3.01 -9.66
N TRP A 101 -22.37 -3.79 -8.99
CA TRP A 101 -22.81 -4.94 -8.20
C TRP A 101 -23.56 -4.51 -6.94
N PHE A 102 -23.10 -3.43 -6.31
CA PHE A 102 -23.64 -2.98 -5.03
C PHE A 102 -24.43 -1.67 -5.10
N ALA A 103 -24.56 -1.06 -6.28
CA ALA A 103 -25.25 0.22 -6.49
C ALA A 103 -24.77 1.32 -5.53
N MET A 104 -23.46 1.50 -5.44
CA MET A 104 -22.80 2.46 -4.54
C MET A 104 -21.68 3.22 -5.25
N ASP A 105 -21.25 4.34 -4.66
CA ASP A 105 -20.08 5.09 -5.15
C ASP A 105 -18.77 4.58 -4.53
N VAL A 106 -17.74 4.40 -5.37
CA VAL A 106 -16.41 3.94 -4.95
C VAL A 106 -15.35 4.93 -5.39
N ASP A 107 -14.57 5.48 -4.47
CA ASP A 107 -13.36 6.22 -4.82
C ASP A 107 -12.16 5.29 -4.94
N VAL A 108 -11.24 5.63 -5.84
CA VAL A 108 -9.94 4.96 -5.95
C VAL A 108 -8.85 6.01 -5.88
N ILE A 109 -8.06 5.99 -4.80
CA ILE A 109 -6.92 6.90 -4.59
C ILE A 109 -5.63 6.11 -4.83
N LYS A 110 -4.83 6.51 -5.83
CA LYS A 110 -3.60 5.79 -6.19
C LYS A 110 -2.37 6.34 -5.47
N ASP A 111 -1.32 5.52 -5.36
CA ASP A 111 -0.11 5.82 -4.59
C ASP A 111 0.67 7.02 -5.13
N TYR A 112 0.61 7.25 -6.44
CA TYR A 112 1.27 8.38 -7.10
C TYR A 112 0.42 9.67 -7.12
N GLU A 113 -0.82 9.65 -6.63
CA GLU A 113 -1.69 10.83 -6.69
C GLU A 113 -1.30 11.91 -5.67
N MET A 114 -1.16 13.13 -6.19
CA MET A 114 -0.82 14.31 -5.41
C MET A 114 -2.01 15.28 -5.35
N MET A 115 -2.09 16.01 -4.24
CA MET A 115 -2.99 17.14 -4.05
C MET A 115 -2.62 18.26 -5.03
N PRO A 116 -3.61 18.83 -5.75
CA PRO A 116 -3.38 20.01 -6.59
C PRO A 116 -2.72 21.16 -5.80
N GLY A 117 -1.75 21.83 -6.43
CA GLY A 117 -1.08 23.02 -5.87
C GLY A 117 -0.03 22.78 -4.77
N SER A 118 -0.10 21.69 -4.00
CA SER A 118 0.83 21.45 -2.87
C SER A 118 1.86 20.33 -3.09
N ARG A 119 1.75 19.57 -4.20
CA ARG A 119 2.57 18.37 -4.50
C ARG A 119 2.62 17.33 -3.37
N ARG A 120 1.67 17.42 -2.44
CA ARG A 120 1.55 16.55 -1.27
C ARG A 120 0.78 15.30 -1.67
N PRO A 121 1.14 14.09 -1.22
CA PRO A 121 0.35 12.91 -1.55
C PRO A 121 -1.07 13.05 -1.02
N LYS A 122 -2.06 12.58 -1.79
CA LYS A 122 -3.46 12.56 -1.36
C LYS A 122 -3.68 11.66 -0.14
N ILE A 123 -2.87 10.60 -0.02
CA ILE A 123 -2.95 9.61 1.05
C ILE A 123 -1.57 9.07 1.41
N ILE A 124 -1.31 8.78 2.69
CA ILE A 124 -0.05 8.18 3.14
C ILE A 124 -0.17 6.66 3.12
N MET A 125 0.25 6.04 2.02
CA MET A 125 0.09 4.60 1.78
C MET A 125 0.71 3.71 2.88
N GLN A 126 1.85 4.12 3.44
CA GLN A 126 2.52 3.38 4.51
C GLN A 126 1.66 3.29 5.78
N THR A 127 0.94 4.36 6.11
CA THR A 127 -0.02 4.37 7.21
C THR A 127 -1.19 3.44 6.91
N CYS A 128 -1.74 3.49 5.70
CA CYS A 128 -2.80 2.56 5.27
C CYS A 128 -2.36 1.10 5.43
N ALA A 129 -1.13 0.77 5.03
CA ALA A 129 -0.58 -0.58 5.15
C ALA A 129 -0.47 -1.05 6.60
N HIS A 130 -0.09 -0.16 7.51
CA HIS A 130 0.01 -0.49 8.92
C HIS A 130 -1.37 -0.68 9.56
N VAL A 131 -2.30 0.26 9.36
CA VAL A 131 -3.62 0.23 10.04
C VAL A 131 -4.58 -0.83 9.48
N SER A 132 -4.37 -1.26 8.23
CA SER A 132 -5.13 -2.35 7.61
C SER A 132 -4.59 -3.74 7.96
N GLY A 133 -3.46 -3.82 8.67
CA GLY A 133 -2.81 -5.09 9.01
C GLY A 133 -1.94 -5.68 7.88
N ALA A 134 -1.76 -4.97 6.76
CA ALA A 134 -1.06 -5.48 5.58
C ALA A 134 0.46 -5.58 5.78
N ALA A 135 1.10 -4.50 6.23
CA ALA A 135 2.55 -4.44 6.37
C ALA A 135 2.96 -3.52 7.52
N TYR A 136 3.98 -3.94 8.27
CA TYR A 136 4.44 -3.19 9.44
C TYR A 136 5.24 -1.98 8.98
N PHE A 137 4.72 -0.79 9.24
CA PHE A 137 5.43 0.47 9.00
C PHE A 137 6.45 0.80 10.09
N TYR A 138 7.72 0.80 9.73
CA TYR A 138 8.83 1.30 10.56
C TYR A 138 9.00 2.80 10.32
N ASP A 139 8.42 3.60 11.19
CA ASP A 139 8.57 5.06 11.18
C ASP A 139 9.82 5.46 11.99
N PRO A 140 10.82 6.12 11.38
CA PRO A 140 12.00 6.65 12.06
C PRO A 140 11.66 7.55 13.24
N LYS A 141 10.49 8.21 13.25
CA LYS A 141 10.05 9.05 14.37
C LYS A 141 9.78 8.26 15.65
N ASN A 142 9.45 6.98 15.53
CA ASN A 142 9.20 6.10 16.67
C ASN A 142 10.46 5.33 17.11
N PHE A 143 11.59 5.59 16.46
CA PHE A 143 12.85 4.93 16.76
C PHE A 143 13.56 5.62 17.93
N ASP A 144 13.94 4.85 18.95
CA ASP A 144 14.76 5.35 20.05
C ASP A 144 16.23 5.44 19.62
N TYR A 145 16.65 6.65 19.28
CA TYR A 145 18.01 6.93 18.82
C TYR A 145 19.05 6.96 19.95
N ASP A 146 18.65 6.84 21.22
CA ASP A 146 19.60 6.74 22.32
C ASP A 146 20.23 5.34 22.40
N LEU A 147 19.65 4.35 21.70
CA LEU A 147 20.14 2.97 21.60
C LEU A 147 21.20 2.77 20.51
N VAL A 148 21.55 3.80 19.75
CA VAL A 148 22.47 3.71 18.59
C VAL A 148 23.69 4.63 18.77
N ASN A 149 24.78 4.36 18.07
CA ASN A 149 26.03 5.11 18.24
C ASN A 149 25.94 6.54 17.67
N ASP A 150 26.88 7.41 18.01
CA ASP A 150 26.83 8.83 17.59
C ASP A 150 26.95 9.04 16.07
N ALA A 151 27.63 8.13 15.36
CA ALA A 151 27.63 8.14 13.90
C ALA A 151 26.24 7.81 13.34
N GLU A 152 25.52 6.88 13.97
CA GLU A 152 24.16 6.49 13.59
C GLU A 152 23.11 7.56 13.93
N LYS A 153 23.29 8.30 15.02
CA LYS A 153 22.45 9.45 15.37
C LYS A 153 22.48 10.56 14.32
N SER A 154 23.59 10.70 13.59
CA SER A 154 23.73 11.72 12.54
C SER A 154 22.73 11.53 11.38
N TYR A 155 22.20 10.33 11.18
CA TYR A 155 21.22 10.02 10.12
C TYR A 155 19.79 10.46 10.45
N LYS A 156 19.51 10.86 11.70
CA LYS A 156 18.16 11.11 12.25
C LYS A 156 17.29 12.10 11.44
N LYS A 157 17.88 13.10 10.79
CA LYS A 157 17.08 14.25 10.30
C LYS A 157 16.26 13.99 9.03
N ASN A 158 16.53 12.94 8.25
CA ASN A 158 15.90 12.75 6.93
C ASN A 158 15.56 11.30 6.56
N LEU A 159 15.56 10.35 7.50
CA LEU A 159 15.17 8.98 7.15
C LEU A 159 13.68 8.95 6.81
N MET A 160 13.37 8.38 5.65
CA MET A 160 12.03 7.95 5.30
C MET A 160 11.77 6.58 5.95
N GLY A 161 10.55 6.38 6.44
CA GLY A 161 10.14 5.07 6.92
C GLY A 161 9.88 4.09 5.79
N VAL A 162 9.76 2.82 6.14
CA VAL A 162 9.54 1.72 5.20
C VAL A 162 8.57 0.70 5.78
N CYS A 163 7.74 0.10 4.94
CA CYS A 163 6.88 -1.02 5.33
C CYS A 163 7.54 -2.34 4.97
N LEU A 164 7.50 -3.33 5.88
CA LEU A 164 7.80 -4.72 5.55
C LEU A 164 6.56 -5.57 5.68
N HIS A 165 6.26 -6.33 4.64
CA HIS A 165 5.19 -7.31 4.61
C HIS A 165 5.69 -8.61 5.26
N PRO A 166 4.92 -9.25 6.17
CA PRO A 166 5.37 -10.45 6.90
C PRO A 166 5.70 -11.64 5.99
N ARG A 167 5.13 -11.70 4.78
CA ARG A 167 5.40 -12.75 3.78
C ARG A 167 6.40 -12.34 2.70
N TYR A 168 6.45 -11.06 2.34
CA TYR A 168 7.17 -10.60 1.14
C TYR A 168 8.37 -9.71 1.47
N GLY A 169 8.58 -9.38 2.75
CA GLY A 169 9.52 -8.34 3.14
C GLY A 169 9.19 -7.04 2.41
N GLY A 170 10.17 -6.47 1.72
CA GLY A 170 9.97 -5.29 0.86
C GLY A 170 9.61 -5.63 -0.59
N TRP A 171 9.38 -6.89 -0.97
CA TRP A 171 9.03 -7.31 -2.34
C TRP A 171 7.55 -7.13 -2.66
N PHE A 172 7.04 -5.92 -2.41
CA PHE A 172 5.67 -5.53 -2.73
C PHE A 172 5.62 -4.00 -2.94
N ALA A 173 4.51 -3.49 -3.44
CA ALA A 173 4.20 -2.07 -3.36
C ALA A 173 2.72 -1.85 -3.08
N MET A 174 2.41 -0.74 -2.42
CA MET A 174 1.06 -0.22 -2.23
C MET A 174 0.63 0.48 -3.50
N ARG A 175 -0.57 0.21 -4.02
CA ARG A 175 -1.00 0.67 -5.36
C ARG A 175 -2.23 1.57 -5.33
N ALA A 176 -3.20 1.26 -4.48
CA ALA A 176 -4.41 2.05 -4.39
C ALA A 176 -5.10 1.87 -3.05
N VAL A 177 -5.99 2.79 -2.72
CA VAL A 177 -7.02 2.63 -1.70
C VAL A 177 -8.38 2.79 -2.36
N PHE A 178 -9.23 1.79 -2.19
CA PHE A 178 -10.64 1.85 -2.57
C PHE A 178 -11.43 2.35 -1.35
N VAL A 179 -12.22 3.40 -1.50
CA VAL A 179 -13.09 3.94 -0.42
C VAL A 179 -14.54 3.80 -0.83
N PHE A 180 -15.33 3.10 -0.03
CA PHE A 180 -16.73 2.79 -0.33
C PHE A 180 -17.62 3.82 0.37
N ARG A 181 -17.95 4.91 -0.32
CA ARG A 181 -18.48 6.15 0.30
C ARG A 181 -19.73 5.90 1.15
N ASP A 182 -20.61 5.04 0.67
CA ASP A 182 -21.92 4.78 1.28
C ASP A 182 -21.88 3.62 2.30
N VAL A 183 -20.70 3.03 2.54
CA VAL A 183 -20.54 1.89 3.44
C VAL A 183 -19.94 2.36 4.76
N VAL A 184 -20.82 2.82 5.63
CA VAL A 184 -20.50 3.18 7.02
C VAL A 184 -20.85 2.01 7.92
N LEU A 185 -19.86 1.45 8.62
CA LEU A 185 -20.05 0.29 9.49
C LEU A 185 -20.41 0.70 10.91
N GLU A 186 -21.18 -0.13 11.61
CA GLU A 186 -21.37 0.05 13.06
C GLU A 186 -20.08 -0.27 13.83
N ASP A 187 -19.95 0.32 15.02
CA ASP A 187 -18.79 0.07 15.87
C ASP A 187 -18.71 -1.41 16.27
N GLY A 188 -17.56 -2.04 16.00
CA GLY A 188 -17.33 -3.46 16.28
C GLY A 188 -17.74 -4.42 15.16
N GLU A 189 -18.26 -3.94 14.03
CA GLU A 189 -18.52 -4.80 12.86
C GLU A 189 -17.24 -5.36 12.23
N ILE A 190 -16.14 -4.61 12.34
CA ILE A 190 -14.81 -4.98 11.87
C ILE A 190 -13.77 -4.60 12.92
N ASP A 191 -12.87 -5.54 13.21
CA ASP A 191 -11.74 -5.32 14.12
C ASP A 191 -10.49 -4.89 13.35
N MET A 192 -9.73 -3.98 13.96
CA MET A 192 -8.41 -3.62 13.45
C MET A 192 -7.48 -4.83 13.57
N LYS A 193 -6.98 -5.32 12.43
CA LYS A 193 -6.00 -6.40 12.43
C LYS A 193 -4.63 -5.82 12.74
N ASN A 194 -4.09 -6.18 13.91
CA ASN A 194 -2.70 -5.83 14.23
C ASN A 194 -1.76 -6.51 13.24
N VAL A 195 -0.93 -5.71 12.58
CA VAL A 195 0.12 -6.25 11.72
C VAL A 195 1.21 -6.89 12.56
N VAL A 196 1.61 -8.11 12.19
CA VAL A 196 2.74 -8.81 12.81
C VAL A 196 4.02 -8.04 12.49
N ASP A 197 4.78 -7.65 13.51
CA ASP A 197 6.12 -7.07 13.37
C ASP A 197 7.10 -8.13 12.83
N PRO A 198 7.56 -8.03 11.56
CA PRO A 198 8.45 -9.03 10.98
C PRO A 198 9.86 -9.04 11.59
N LEU A 199 10.26 -7.99 12.31
CA LEU A 199 11.56 -7.87 12.97
C LEU A 199 11.49 -8.16 14.47
N ASN A 200 10.31 -8.44 15.01
CA ASN A 200 10.06 -8.77 16.42
C ASN A 200 10.64 -7.74 17.41
N GLY A 201 10.56 -6.45 17.09
CA GLY A 201 11.09 -5.37 17.93
C GLY A 201 12.62 -5.28 17.98
N ASP A 202 13.35 -5.98 17.11
CA ASP A 202 14.82 -5.93 17.05
C ASP A 202 15.30 -4.59 16.46
N MET A 203 15.65 -3.66 17.36
CA MET A 203 16.02 -2.29 17.00
C MET A 203 17.27 -2.21 16.11
N THR A 204 18.22 -3.15 16.24
CA THR A 204 19.38 -3.21 15.35
C THR A 204 18.96 -3.54 13.93
N LYS A 205 18.03 -4.49 13.75
CA LYS A 205 17.48 -4.80 12.42
C LYS A 205 16.62 -3.68 11.85
N VAL A 206 15.86 -2.98 12.70
CA VAL A 206 15.08 -1.81 12.28
C VAL A 206 16.00 -0.72 11.72
N LEU A 207 17.09 -0.41 12.42
CA LEU A 207 18.08 0.56 11.93
C LEU A 207 18.72 0.13 10.61
N ASP A 208 19.16 -1.12 10.52
CA ASP A 208 19.75 -1.70 9.30
C ASP A 208 18.80 -1.59 8.10
N VAL A 209 17.52 -1.91 8.29
CA VAL A 209 16.47 -1.76 7.27
C VAL A 209 16.30 -0.30 6.84
N LEU A 210 16.21 0.61 7.81
CA LEU A 210 16.05 2.04 7.51
C LEU A 210 17.26 2.60 6.76
N GLN A 211 18.48 2.20 7.13
CA GLN A 211 19.71 2.59 6.43
C GLN A 211 19.74 2.02 5.01
N LYS A 212 19.51 0.71 4.84
CA LYS A 212 19.49 0.09 3.51
C LYS A 212 18.42 0.70 2.61
N PHE A 213 17.23 0.98 3.14
CA PHE A 213 16.17 1.63 2.38
C PHE A 213 16.55 3.05 1.95
N ASN A 214 17.10 3.87 2.85
CA ASN A 214 17.37 5.27 2.52
C ASN A 214 18.65 5.48 1.70
N PHE A 215 19.68 4.64 1.90
CA PHE A 215 21.00 4.84 1.27
C PHE A 215 21.33 3.82 0.18
N ASN A 216 20.68 2.66 0.17
CA ASN A 216 21.04 1.53 -0.68
C ASN A 216 19.86 0.88 -1.41
N TRP A 217 18.69 1.55 -1.51
CA TRP A 217 17.47 0.94 -2.09
C TRP A 217 17.66 0.30 -3.47
N LYS A 218 18.60 0.80 -4.28
CA LYS A 218 18.89 0.29 -5.63
C LYS A 218 19.39 -1.15 -5.65
N ASP A 219 20.06 -1.59 -4.58
CA ASP A 219 20.51 -2.99 -4.47
C ASP A 219 19.42 -3.94 -3.93
N SER A 220 18.26 -3.39 -3.55
CA SER A 220 17.09 -4.12 -3.04
C SER A 220 17.30 -4.96 -1.78
N ARG A 221 18.46 -4.93 -1.12
CA ARG A 221 18.76 -5.79 0.05
C ARG A 221 17.86 -5.51 1.25
N TYR A 222 17.33 -4.28 1.39
CA TYR A 222 16.36 -3.96 2.45
C TYR A 222 15.08 -4.80 2.33
N ARG A 223 14.77 -5.31 1.13
CA ARG A 223 13.55 -6.08 0.89
C ARG A 223 13.61 -7.47 1.51
N ASP A 224 14.81 -8.00 1.75
CA ASP A 224 15.02 -9.35 2.29
C ASP A 224 15.11 -9.39 3.82
N SER A 225 15.11 -8.23 4.49
CA SER A 225 15.50 -8.11 5.90
C SER A 225 14.63 -8.87 6.92
N CYS A 226 13.45 -9.33 6.53
CA CYS A 226 12.58 -10.16 7.37
C CYS A 226 12.14 -11.47 6.69
N LEU A 227 12.71 -11.80 5.53
CA LEU A 227 12.48 -13.09 4.91
C LEU A 227 13.28 -14.15 5.65
N LYS A 228 12.64 -15.29 5.95
CA LYS A 228 13.39 -16.45 6.43
C LYS A 228 14.27 -16.90 5.27
N SER A 229 15.57 -17.07 5.52
CA SER A 229 16.47 -17.75 4.60
C SER A 229 15.88 -19.12 4.30
N THR A 230 15.37 -19.32 3.09
CA THR A 230 15.19 -20.66 2.54
C THR A 230 16.59 -21.24 2.40
N ILE A 231 17.00 -22.05 3.38
CA ILE A 231 18.19 -22.90 3.32
C ILE A 231 17.93 -24.00 2.28
#